data_AF-A0A7X6FSD3-F1
#
_entry.id   AF-A0A7X6FSD3-F1
#
_cell.length_a   1.000
_cell.length_b   1.000
_cell.length_c   1.000
_cell.angle_alpha   90.00
_cell.angle_beta   90.00
_cell.angle_gamma   90.00
#
_symmetry.space_group_name_H-M   'P 1'
#
loop_
_entity.id
_entity.type
_entity.pdbx_description
1 polymer ?
#
loop_
_entity_poly.entity_id
_entity_poly.type
_entity_poly.pdbx_seq_one_letter_code
_entity_poly.pdbx_strand_id
1 'polypeptide(L)'
;MEIQETPRTRHCAPERSIILFIHQEHGMTVTIKNGNYNREQLELEIRMLKALVDDLQRILEGDYPDEQLLTNSPAITSWKLSARRATCLEGVLFEHPRLRQIVPHGITSELWLLDLDRNYARTFSRFYRLGQKDIGQ
;
A
#
# COMPACT_ATOMS: atom_id res chain seq x y z
N MET A 1 -37.50 5.18 -53.52
CA MET A 1 -37.14 5.94 -52.32
C MET A 1 -36.37 4.98 -51.42
N GLU A 2 -35.05 4.94 -51.57
CA GLU A 2 -34.10 5.80 -50.82
C GLU A 2 -33.92 5.19 -49.42
N ILE A 3 -33.03 4.20 -49.28
CA ILE A 3 -31.61 4.33 -48.86
C ILE A 3 -31.43 5.35 -47.73
N GLN A 4 -31.03 4.87 -46.54
CA GLN A 4 -30.04 5.47 -45.62
C GLN A 4 -29.85 4.49 -44.46
N GLU A 5 -28.85 3.61 -44.55
CA GLU A 5 -27.45 3.78 -44.13
C GLU A 5 -27.19 3.23 -42.71
N THR A 6 -26.39 2.18 -42.67
CA THR A 6 -25.73 1.64 -41.48
C THR A 6 -24.57 2.57 -41.08
N PRO A 7 -24.04 2.47 -39.85
CA PRO A 7 -22.69 1.91 -39.84
C PRO A 7 -22.36 0.99 -38.66
N ARG A 8 -21.61 -0.04 -39.05
CA ARG A 8 -20.70 -0.87 -38.27
C ARG A 8 -20.11 -0.15 -37.06
N THR A 9 -20.33 -0.71 -35.86
CA THR A 9 -19.37 -0.52 -34.77
C THR A 9 -18.11 -1.29 -35.11
N ARG A 10 -17.13 -0.55 -35.63
CA ARG A 10 -15.74 -0.95 -35.78
C ARG A 10 -15.23 -1.40 -34.40
N HIS A 11 -14.69 -2.61 -34.33
CA HIS A 11 -13.73 -2.97 -33.29
C HIS A 11 -12.55 -1.99 -33.43
N CYS A 12 -12.55 -0.98 -32.57
CA CYS A 12 -11.43 -0.07 -32.38
C CYS A 12 -10.76 -0.49 -31.08
N ALA A 13 -9.71 -1.30 -31.19
CA ALA A 13 -8.71 -1.34 -30.15
C ALA A 13 -7.97 0.00 -30.17
N PRO A 14 -7.87 0.74 -29.05
CA PRO A 14 -6.80 1.70 -28.90
C PRO A 14 -5.64 1.00 -28.20
N GLU A 15 -4.60 0.70 -28.97
CA GLU A 15 -3.23 0.84 -28.47
C GLU A 15 -3.10 2.24 -27.86
N ARG A 16 -2.97 2.31 -26.55
CA ARG A 16 -2.39 3.48 -25.90
C ARG A 16 -1.49 2.99 -24.78
N SER A 17 -0.20 3.25 -24.96
CA SER A 17 0.78 3.34 -23.90
C SER A 17 0.17 4.10 -22.72
N ILE A 18 -0.21 3.36 -21.68
CA ILE A 18 -0.50 3.93 -20.37
C ILE A 18 0.81 3.85 -19.63
N ILE A 19 1.41 5.01 -19.40
CA ILE A 19 2.50 5.19 -18.44
C ILE A 19 2.00 4.59 -17.13
N LEU A 20 2.62 3.47 -16.78
CA LEU A 20 2.28 2.53 -15.74
C LEU A 20 2.53 3.16 -14.36
N PHE A 21 1.51 3.74 -13.72
CA PHE A 21 1.60 4.12 -12.30
C PHE A 21 0.32 3.88 -11.48
N ILE A 22 -0.58 2.98 -11.89
CA ILE A 22 -1.75 2.59 -11.07
C ILE A 22 -1.93 1.06 -10.96
N HIS A 23 -0.90 0.27 -11.25
CA HIS A 23 -0.95 -1.17 -10.96
C HIS A 23 0.41 -1.76 -10.58
N GLN A 24 1.21 -1.03 -9.80
CA GLN A 24 2.23 -1.70 -9.01
C GLN A 24 1.55 -2.23 -7.75
N GLU A 25 1.04 -3.46 -7.84
CA GLU A 25 0.89 -4.37 -6.70
C GLU A 25 2.27 -4.78 -6.17
N HIS A 26 3.15 -3.81 -5.96
CA HIS A 26 4.36 -4.05 -5.18
C HIS A 26 3.88 -3.86 -3.75
N GLY A 27 3.47 -4.98 -3.13
CA GLY A 27 3.16 -4.98 -1.71
C GLY A 27 4.29 -4.26 -0.99
N MET A 28 3.96 -3.25 -0.19
CA MET A 28 4.90 -2.44 0.60
C MET A 28 5.70 -3.28 1.63
N THR A 29 5.46 -4.59 1.66
CA THR A 29 6.07 -5.54 2.55
C THR A 29 7.46 -5.93 2.06
N VAL A 30 8.49 -5.53 2.81
CA VAL A 30 9.83 -6.08 2.68
C VAL A 30 9.85 -7.46 3.33
N THR A 31 10.09 -8.51 2.55
CA THR A 31 10.26 -9.88 3.07
C THR A 31 11.75 -10.22 3.16
N ILE A 32 12.22 -10.59 4.34
CA ILE A 32 13.57 -11.09 4.60
C ILE A 32 13.52 -12.61 4.67
N LYS A 33 14.33 -13.26 3.84
CA LYS A 33 14.50 -14.72 3.82
C LYS A 33 15.95 -15.08 3.52
N ASN A 34 16.54 -15.92 4.35
CA ASN A 34 17.95 -16.30 4.32
C ASN A 34 18.89 -15.08 4.25
N GLY A 35 18.55 -14.00 4.95
CA GLY A 35 19.27 -12.72 4.93
C GLY A 35 19.08 -11.89 3.66
N ASN A 36 18.31 -12.37 2.68
CA ASN A 36 18.07 -11.68 1.42
C ASN A 36 16.80 -10.83 1.51
N TYR A 37 16.91 -9.57 1.10
CA TYR A 37 15.81 -8.65 0.91
C TYR A 37 16.21 -7.55 -0.07
N ASN A 38 15.24 -6.84 -0.64
CA ASN A 38 15.53 -5.71 -1.50
C ASN A 38 15.92 -4.49 -0.65
N ARG A 39 17.24 -4.24 -0.53
CA ARG A 39 17.80 -3.14 0.25
C ARG A 39 17.44 -1.77 -0.31
N GLU A 40 17.51 -1.61 -1.62
CA GLU A 40 17.20 -0.34 -2.30
C GLU A 40 15.74 0.04 -2.11
N GLN A 41 14.83 -0.93 -2.18
CA GLN A 41 13.41 -0.71 -1.88
C GLN A 41 13.24 -0.26 -0.44
N LEU A 42 13.84 -0.96 0.54
CA LEU A 42 13.73 -0.58 1.94
C LEU A 42 14.28 0.83 2.20
N GLU A 43 15.39 1.20 1.57
CA GLU A 43 15.95 2.56 1.68
C GLU A 43 15.03 3.62 1.07
N LEU A 44 14.40 3.32 -0.08
CA LEU A 44 13.40 4.21 -0.69
C LEU A 44 12.19 4.39 0.22
N GLU A 45 11.64 3.31 0.76
CA GLU A 45 10.49 3.36 1.68
C GLU A 45 10.82 4.17 2.94
N ILE A 46 12.01 3.98 3.53
CA ILE A 46 12.45 4.77 4.68
C ILE A 46 12.51 6.26 4.34
N ARG A 47 13.03 6.63 3.16
CA ARG A 47 13.07 8.04 2.74
C ARG A 47 11.68 8.62 2.57
N MET A 48 10.77 7.90 1.90
CA MET A 48 9.39 8.35 1.68
C MET A 48 8.63 8.51 2.99
N LEU A 49 8.77 7.55 3.91
CA LEU A 49 8.15 7.62 5.23
C LEU A 49 8.67 8.78 6.08
N LYS A 50 9.97 9.06 6.03
CA LYS A 50 10.55 10.22 6.75
C LYS A 50 9.99 11.53 6.20
N ALA A 51 10.01 11.70 4.88
CA ALA A 51 9.44 12.88 4.25
C ALA A 51 7.95 13.08 4.62
N LEU A 52 7.15 12.00 4.60
CA LEU A 52 5.76 12.04 5.02
C LEU A 52 5.61 12.46 6.50
N VAL A 53 6.44 11.92 7.39
CA VAL A 53 6.41 12.30 8.81
C VAL A 53 6.76 13.78 8.98
N ASP A 54 7.79 14.26 8.29
CA ASP A 54 8.23 15.65 8.32
C ASP A 54 7.10 16.58 7.82
N ASP A 55 6.46 16.25 6.70
CA ASP A 55 5.33 17.03 6.16
C ASP A 55 4.13 17.06 7.12
N LEU A 56 3.78 15.92 7.72
CA LEU A 56 2.66 15.85 8.69
C LEU A 56 2.97 16.62 9.99
N GLN A 57 4.24 16.64 10.42
CA GLN A 57 4.68 17.44 11.57
C GLN A 57 4.57 18.94 11.29
N ARG A 58 5.05 19.40 10.12
CA ARG A 58 4.90 20.80 9.70
C ARG A 58 3.43 21.25 9.70
N ILE A 59 2.55 20.42 9.14
CA ILE A 59 1.10 20.70 9.14
C ILE A 59 0.53 20.75 10.57
N LEU A 60 0.96 19.83 11.44
CA LEU A 60 0.54 19.83 12.85
C LEU A 60 0.97 21.11 13.59
N GLU A 61 2.11 21.68 13.22
CA GLU A 61 2.65 22.95 13.74
C GLU A 61 2.01 24.20 13.08
N GLY A 62 1.12 24.01 12.11
CA GLY A 62 0.45 25.09 11.39
C GLY A 62 1.24 25.64 10.20
N ASP A 63 2.36 25.02 9.84
CA ASP A 63 3.13 25.30 8.62
C ASP A 63 2.56 24.49 7.45
N TYR A 64 1.55 25.05 6.79
CA TYR A 64 0.88 24.45 5.64
C TYR A 64 1.67 24.69 4.33
N PRO A 65 1.53 23.80 3.32
CA PRO A 65 2.09 24.02 1.98
C PRO A 65 1.79 25.41 1.41
N ASP A 66 2.80 26.08 0.89
CA ASP A 66 2.62 27.37 0.22
C ASP A 66 2.03 27.21 -1.20
N GLU A 67 1.60 28.33 -1.78
CA GLU A 67 0.98 28.35 -3.11
C GLU A 67 1.94 27.85 -4.21
N GLN A 68 3.25 28.07 -4.04
CA GLN A 68 4.26 27.64 -5.00
C GLN A 68 4.38 26.11 -5.01
N LEU A 69 4.43 25.47 -3.84
CA LEU A 69 4.45 24.02 -3.69
C LEU A 69 3.17 23.40 -4.28
N LEU A 70 2.01 23.97 -3.98
CA LEU A 70 0.73 23.50 -4.52
C LEU A 70 0.64 23.66 -6.05
N THR A 71 1.13 24.77 -6.60
CA THR A 71 1.14 25.02 -8.05
C THR A 71 2.03 24.03 -8.80
N ASN A 72 3.15 23.63 -8.19
CA ASN A 72 4.05 22.63 -8.76
C ASN A 72 3.61 21.17 -8.50
N SER A 73 2.57 20.97 -7.68
CA SER A 73 2.05 19.64 -7.35
C SER A 73 1.10 19.12 -8.43
N PRO A 74 1.02 17.80 -8.65
CA PRO A 74 0.04 17.22 -9.56
C PRO A 74 -1.41 17.57 -9.18
N ALA A 75 -2.18 18.08 -10.13
CA ALA A 75 -3.60 18.39 -9.93
C ALA A 75 -4.49 17.14 -10.16
N ILE A 76 -5.49 16.95 -9.29
CA ILE A 76 -6.54 15.93 -9.45
C ILE A 76 -7.91 16.60 -9.43
N THR A 77 -8.77 16.28 -10.40
CA THR A 77 -10.15 16.78 -10.50
C THR A 77 -11.15 15.63 -10.41
N SER A 78 -12.40 15.92 -10.03
CA SER A 78 -13.47 14.92 -9.85
C SER A 78 -13.07 13.75 -8.93
N TRP A 79 -12.26 14.04 -7.91
CA TRP A 79 -11.77 13.04 -6.97
C TRP A 79 -12.90 12.53 -6.07
N LYS A 80 -12.79 11.27 -5.65
CA LYS A 80 -13.65 10.64 -4.65
C LYS A 80 -12.79 9.77 -3.72
N LEU A 81 -13.29 9.53 -2.51
CA LEU A 81 -12.65 8.57 -1.62
C LEU A 81 -12.74 7.16 -2.20
N SER A 82 -11.62 6.43 -2.15
CA SER A 82 -11.51 5.03 -2.58
C SER A 82 -10.57 4.29 -1.62
N ALA A 83 -10.65 2.97 -1.59
CA ALA A 83 -9.80 2.13 -0.76
C ALA A 83 -9.08 1.09 -1.60
N ARG A 84 -7.80 0.85 -1.30
CA ARG A 84 -6.99 -0.23 -1.87
C ARG A 84 -6.84 -1.37 -0.88
N ARG A 85 -6.73 -2.61 -1.36
CA ARG A 85 -6.32 -3.73 -0.51
C ARG A 85 -4.86 -3.56 -0.11
N ALA A 86 -4.54 -3.91 1.13
CA ALA A 86 -3.18 -3.90 1.66
C ALA A 86 -2.85 -5.28 2.23
N THR A 87 -1.60 -5.71 2.05
CA THR A 87 -1.12 -6.97 2.64
C THR A 87 -1.22 -6.88 4.16
N CYS A 88 -1.81 -7.87 4.81
CA CYS A 88 -1.95 -7.96 6.26
C CYS A 88 -1.75 -9.41 6.71
N LEU A 89 -1.56 -9.62 8.01
CA LEU A 89 -1.54 -10.95 8.60
C LEU A 89 -2.92 -11.27 9.18
N GLU A 90 -3.37 -12.49 8.97
CA GLU A 90 -4.53 -13.06 9.62
C GLU A 90 -4.10 -14.28 10.44
N GLY A 91 -4.66 -14.44 11.65
CA GLY A 91 -4.40 -15.59 12.49
C GLY A 91 -4.93 -15.43 13.90
N VAL A 92 -4.46 -16.26 14.83
CA VAL A 92 -4.77 -16.09 16.25
C VAL A 92 -3.79 -15.08 16.85
N LEU A 93 -4.29 -13.92 17.26
CA LEU A 93 -3.47 -12.90 17.93
C LEU A 93 -3.48 -13.15 19.43
N PHE A 94 -2.29 -13.22 20.02
CA PHE A 94 -2.11 -13.35 21.47
C PHE A 94 -1.68 -12.01 22.08
N GLU A 95 -2.09 -11.76 23.32
CA GLU A 95 -1.59 -10.69 24.19
C GLU A 95 -1.70 -9.29 23.57
N HIS A 96 -2.73 -9.05 22.75
CA HIS A 96 -2.85 -7.78 22.06
C HIS A 96 -3.20 -6.65 23.06
N PRO A 97 -2.38 -5.58 23.20
CA PRO A 97 -2.49 -4.57 24.28
C PRO A 97 -3.83 -3.87 24.45
N ARG A 98 -4.69 -3.89 23.42
CA ARG A 98 -6.00 -3.23 23.40
C ARG A 98 -7.17 -4.19 23.18
N LEU A 99 -6.92 -5.47 22.93
CA LEU A 99 -7.97 -6.46 22.64
C LEU A 99 -7.99 -7.52 23.75
N ARG A 100 -8.86 -8.52 23.61
CA ARG A 100 -8.87 -9.70 24.48
C ARG A 100 -7.50 -10.40 24.41
N GLN A 101 -7.19 -11.18 25.46
CA GLN A 101 -5.91 -11.89 25.59
C GLN A 101 -5.64 -12.85 24.41
N ILE A 102 -6.70 -13.36 23.77
CA ILE A 102 -6.64 -14.17 22.55
C ILE A 102 -7.72 -13.64 21.60
N VAL A 103 -7.35 -13.40 20.34
CA VAL A 103 -8.25 -12.98 19.26
C VAL A 103 -8.13 -13.97 18.11
N PRO A 104 -9.06 -14.94 17.99
CA PRO A 104 -9.15 -15.80 16.80
C PRO A 104 -9.49 -14.97 15.56
N HIS A 105 -8.94 -15.36 14.40
CA HIS A 105 -9.14 -14.66 13.11
C HIS A 105 -8.85 -13.15 13.16
N GLY A 106 -7.87 -12.75 13.97
CA GLY A 106 -7.45 -11.37 14.06
C GLY A 106 -6.71 -10.96 12.80
N ILE A 107 -7.17 -9.87 12.18
CA ILE A 107 -6.55 -9.24 11.02
C ILE A 107 -5.70 -8.07 11.51
N THR A 108 -4.44 -8.02 11.10
CA THR A 108 -3.54 -6.92 11.44
C THR A 108 -3.75 -5.71 10.53
N SER A 109 -3.23 -4.56 10.93
CA SER A 109 -2.96 -3.46 9.99
C SER A 109 -1.99 -3.88 8.89
N GLU A 110 -1.84 -3.04 7.85
CA GLU A 110 -0.92 -3.25 6.72
C GLU A 110 0.47 -3.74 7.17
N LEU A 111 1.03 -4.70 6.45
CA LEU A 111 2.29 -5.36 6.70
C LEU A 111 3.42 -4.63 5.97
N TRP A 112 4.43 -4.19 6.72
CA TRP A 112 5.56 -3.40 6.20
C TRP A 112 6.84 -4.21 6.11
N LEU A 113 7.08 -5.09 7.07
CA LEU A 113 8.24 -5.97 7.05
C LEU A 113 7.88 -7.33 7.62
N LEU A 114 8.37 -8.37 6.95
CA LEU A 114 8.22 -9.76 7.33
C LEU A 114 9.60 -10.40 7.37
N ASP A 115 10.11 -10.72 8.55
CA ASP A 115 11.39 -11.41 8.71
C ASP A 115 11.12 -12.87 9.08
N LEU A 116 11.28 -13.75 8.08
CA LEU A 116 11.08 -15.18 8.23
C LEU A 116 12.26 -15.87 8.93
N ASP A 117 13.44 -15.26 8.91
CA ASP A 117 14.63 -15.84 9.54
C ASP A 117 14.59 -15.62 11.05
N ARG A 118 14.06 -14.46 11.48
CA ARG A 118 13.94 -14.06 12.89
C ARG A 118 12.52 -14.21 13.45
N ASN A 119 11.57 -14.71 12.66
CA ASN A 119 10.18 -14.96 13.03
C ASN A 119 9.48 -13.75 13.66
N TYR A 120 9.54 -12.59 12.99
CA TYR A 120 8.73 -11.44 13.40
C TYR A 120 8.21 -10.66 12.20
N ALA A 121 7.17 -9.86 12.44
CA ALA A 121 6.61 -8.94 11.46
C ALA A 121 6.50 -7.54 12.04
N ARG A 122 6.73 -6.52 11.23
CA ARG A 122 6.36 -5.13 11.48
C ARG A 122 5.15 -4.80 10.61
N THR A 123 4.04 -4.49 11.27
CA THR A 123 2.85 -3.92 10.60
C THR A 123 2.90 -2.40 10.63
N PHE A 124 1.86 -1.68 10.21
CA PHE A 124 1.79 -0.23 10.40
C PHE A 124 1.76 0.13 11.89
N SER A 125 1.00 -0.64 12.70
CA SER A 125 0.73 -0.27 14.09
C SER A 125 1.67 -0.88 15.13
N ARG A 126 2.10 -2.14 14.94
CA ARG A 126 2.99 -2.83 15.91
C ARG A 126 3.91 -3.90 15.32
N PHE A 127 4.83 -4.38 16.16
CA PHE A 127 5.57 -5.62 15.92
C PHE A 127 4.75 -6.84 16.38
N TYR A 128 4.86 -7.93 15.65
CA TYR A 128 4.29 -9.24 15.98
C TYR A 128 5.41 -10.28 15.98
N ARG A 129 5.46 -11.11 17.01
CA ARG A 129 6.23 -12.37 16.98
C ARG A 129 5.44 -13.38 16.18
N LEU A 130 6.07 -14.03 15.21
CA LEU A 130 5.41 -15.00 14.35
C LEU A 130 5.54 -16.40 14.96
N GLY A 131 4.40 -17.08 15.05
CA GLY A 131 4.35 -18.51 15.34
C GLY A 131 4.52 -19.33 14.06
N GLN A 132 4.14 -20.60 14.13
CA GLN A 132 4.08 -21.45 12.95
C GLN A 132 3.13 -20.85 11.91
N LYS A 133 3.63 -20.67 10.69
CA LYS A 133 2.81 -20.25 9.57
C LYS A 133 1.78 -21.35 9.29
N ASP A 134 0.51 -20.98 9.21
CA ASP A 134 -0.50 -21.87 8.67
C ASP A 134 -0.20 -22.11 7.19
N ILE A 135 0.07 -23.36 6.85
CA ILE A 135 0.34 -23.77 5.47
C ILE A 135 -0.95 -24.05 4.70
N GLY A 136 -2.10 -24.05 5.38
CA GLY A 136 -3.36 -24.53 4.83
C GLY A 136 -3.30 -26.04 4.56
N GLN A 137 -4.40 -26.75 4.81
CA GLN A 137 -4.65 -28.06 4.19
C GLN A 137 -5.48 -27.86 2.93
#